data_AF-A0A9D4C1B0-F1
#
_entry.id   AF-A0A9D4C1B0-F1
#
_cell.length_a   1.000
_cell.length_b   1.000
_cell.length_c   1.000
_cell.angle_alpha   90.00
_cell.angle_beta   90.00
_cell.angle_gamma   90.00
#
_symmetry.space_group_name_H-M   'P 1'
#
loop_
_entity.id
_entity.type
_entity.pdbx_description
1 polymer ?
#
loop_
_entity_poly.entity_id
_entity_poly.type
_entity_poly.pdbx_seq_one_letter_code
_entity_poly.pdbx_strand_id
1 'polypeptide(L)'
;MTGRICTREGVCINGCVTYFIGPSCDRTCPTHCVQVPNGSRCSSDEICNNGCTLHNYGSWCENVCPAQCLSVGTGHRCVDNGTCKEGCIAGFSGERCGRIKQIDIMH
;
A
#
# COMPACT_ATOMS: atom_id res chain seq x y z
N MET A 1 5.47 -29.81 -14.94
CA MET A 1 5.10 -28.58 -15.67
C MET A 1 3.70 -28.20 -15.22
N THR A 2 3.56 -27.30 -14.25
CA THR A 2 2.25 -26.80 -13.81
C THR A 2 1.86 -25.64 -14.72
N GLY A 3 1.33 -25.97 -15.90
CA GLY A 3 0.82 -25.01 -16.86
C GLY A 3 -0.48 -24.38 -16.36
N ARG A 4 -0.64 -23.08 -16.58
CA ARG A 4 -1.89 -22.35 -16.30
C ARG A 4 -3.00 -22.94 -17.18
N ILE A 5 -4.06 -23.48 -16.56
CA ILE A 5 -5.24 -23.95 -17.30
C ILE A 5 -6.15 -22.73 -17.46
N CYS A 6 -6.20 -22.19 -18.68
CA CYS A 6 -7.04 -21.04 -19.02
C CYS A 6 -7.94 -21.38 -20.21
N THR A 7 -9.10 -20.72 -20.28
CA THR A 7 -10.06 -20.85 -21.38
C THR A 7 -9.42 -20.35 -22.69
N ARG A 8 -10.09 -20.61 -23.81
CA ARG A 8 -9.69 -20.08 -25.12
C ARG A 8 -9.67 -18.53 -25.15
N GLU A 9 -10.40 -17.90 -24.25
CA GLU A 9 -10.47 -16.44 -24.07
C GLU A 9 -9.37 -15.91 -23.13
N GLY A 10 -8.52 -16.79 -22.60
CA GLY A 10 -7.41 -16.43 -21.71
C GLY A 10 -7.76 -16.40 -20.22
N VAL A 11 -9.00 -16.73 -19.84
CA VAL A 11 -9.45 -16.69 -18.44
C VAL A 11 -9.01 -17.94 -17.69
N CYS A 12 -8.28 -17.81 -16.59
CA CYS A 12 -7.72 -18.94 -15.87
C CYS A 12 -8.72 -19.57 -14.90
N ILE A 13 -8.94 -20.88 -15.07
CA ILE A 13 -10.07 -21.62 -14.48
C ILE A 13 -9.81 -21.99 -13.01
N ASN A 14 -8.53 -22.22 -12.66
CA ASN A 14 -8.10 -22.56 -11.30
C ASN A 14 -7.60 -21.34 -10.51
N GLY A 15 -7.98 -20.13 -10.95
CA GLY A 15 -7.41 -18.90 -10.42
C GLY A 15 -5.92 -18.74 -10.74
N CYS A 16 -5.28 -17.80 -10.06
CA CYS A 16 -3.89 -17.45 -10.31
C CYS A 16 -2.94 -18.07 -9.30
N VAL A 17 -1.74 -18.43 -9.77
CA VAL A 17 -0.62 -18.79 -8.88
C VAL A 17 -0.23 -17.59 -8.01
N THR A 18 0.44 -17.84 -6.89
CA THR A 18 0.82 -16.80 -5.91
C THR A 18 1.44 -15.59 -6.60
N TYR A 19 1.02 -14.39 -6.18
CA TYR A 19 1.42 -13.08 -6.69
C TYR A 19 0.84 -12.67 -8.04
N PHE A 20 0.09 -13.50 -8.75
CA PHE A 20 -0.62 -13.10 -9.97
C PHE A 20 -2.10 -12.89 -9.70
N ILE A 21 -2.71 -11.94 -10.40
CA ILE A 21 -4.12 -11.55 -10.26
C ILE A 21 -4.72 -11.21 -11.63
N GLY A 22 -6.03 -11.02 -11.64
CA GLY A 22 -6.81 -10.75 -12.84
C GLY A 22 -7.26 -12.03 -13.56
N PRO A 23 -8.19 -11.88 -14.52
CA PRO A 23 -8.81 -13.01 -15.20
C PRO A 23 -7.79 -13.87 -15.95
N SER A 24 -6.71 -13.27 -16.45
CA SER A 24 -5.66 -13.95 -17.22
C SER A 24 -4.36 -14.22 -16.44
N CYS A 25 -4.32 -13.87 -15.15
CA CYS A 25 -3.13 -14.00 -14.30
C CYS A 25 -1.87 -13.36 -14.89
N ASP A 26 -2.04 -12.24 -15.58
CA ASP A 26 -1.01 -11.44 -16.25
C ASP A 26 -0.60 -10.24 -15.40
N ARG A 27 -1.44 -9.84 -14.44
CA ARG A 27 -1.14 -8.78 -13.48
C ARG A 27 -0.50 -9.36 -12.24
N THR A 28 0.36 -8.60 -11.59
CA THR A 28 1.05 -9.00 -10.35
C THR A 28 0.55 -8.20 -9.15
N CYS A 29 0.51 -8.85 -7.98
CA CYS A 29 0.27 -8.16 -6.73
C CYS A 29 1.30 -7.04 -6.52
N PRO A 30 0.89 -5.89 -5.95
CA PRO A 30 1.81 -4.81 -5.60
C PRO A 30 2.97 -5.28 -4.71
N THR A 31 4.15 -4.73 -4.98
CA THR A 31 5.38 -4.99 -4.22
C THR A 31 5.36 -4.43 -2.79
N HIS A 32 4.35 -3.64 -2.45
CA HIS A 32 4.20 -2.99 -1.15
C HIS A 32 3.02 -3.53 -0.34
N CYS A 33 2.34 -4.59 -0.79
CA CYS A 33 1.43 -5.33 0.09
C CYS A 33 2.22 -6.17 1.09
N VAL A 34 1.73 -6.31 2.33
CA VAL A 34 2.32 -7.21 3.33
C VAL A 34 2.13 -8.67 2.92
N GLN A 35 3.23 -9.41 2.87
CA GLN A 35 3.21 -10.86 2.70
C GLN A 35 3.11 -11.51 4.08
N VAL A 36 2.11 -12.38 4.28
CA VAL A 36 1.98 -13.21 5.48
C VAL A 36 2.32 -14.67 5.16
N PRO A 37 2.79 -15.46 6.14
CA PRO A 37 2.98 -16.90 5.97
C PRO A 37 1.68 -17.58 5.57
N ASN A 38 1.71 -18.42 4.52
CA ASN A 38 0.57 -19.19 4.01
C ASN A 38 -0.65 -18.38 3.53
N GLY A 39 -0.51 -17.07 3.29
CA GLY A 39 -1.58 -16.23 2.77
C GLY A 39 -1.25 -15.57 1.44
N SER A 40 -2.28 -15.27 0.66
CA SER A 40 -2.16 -14.48 -0.58
C SER A 40 -1.87 -13.02 -0.26
N ARG A 41 -0.91 -12.44 -0.99
CA ARG A 41 -0.45 -11.06 -0.82
C ARG A 41 -1.53 -10.01 -1.10
N CYS A 42 -2.35 -10.25 -2.11
CA CYS A 42 -3.43 -9.39 -2.54
C CYS A 42 -4.60 -10.23 -3.08
N SER A 43 -5.79 -9.62 -3.21
CA SER A 43 -6.99 -10.23 -3.80
C SER A 43 -7.06 -10.01 -5.32
N SER A 44 -7.99 -10.72 -5.98
CA SER A 44 -8.29 -10.53 -7.41
C SER A 44 -8.77 -9.12 -7.76
N ASP A 45 -9.36 -8.43 -6.77
CA ASP A 45 -9.84 -7.04 -6.86
C ASP A 45 -8.74 -6.03 -6.54
N GLU A 46 -7.49 -6.51 -6.53
CA GLU A 46 -6.29 -5.69 -6.47
C GLU A 46 -6.10 -4.97 -5.13
N ILE A 47 -6.67 -5.53 -4.06
CA ILE A 47 -6.55 -5.03 -2.69
C ILE A 47 -5.49 -5.83 -1.95
N CYS A 48 -4.58 -5.14 -1.25
CA CYS A 48 -3.64 -5.80 -0.34
C CYS A 48 -4.37 -6.42 0.87
N ASN A 49 -4.38 -7.75 0.98
CA ASN A 49 -5.18 -8.47 1.99
C ASN A 49 -4.76 -8.17 3.44
N ASN A 50 -3.47 -7.86 3.65
CA ASN A 50 -2.90 -7.62 4.98
C ASN A 50 -2.38 -6.18 5.12
N GLY A 51 -2.91 -5.27 4.30
CA GLY A 51 -2.48 -3.89 4.24
C GLY A 51 -1.09 -3.72 3.62
N CYS A 52 -0.52 -2.54 3.85
CA CYS A 52 0.71 -2.09 3.21
C CYS A 52 1.97 -2.35 4.04
N THR A 53 3.11 -2.45 3.37
CA THR A 53 4.43 -2.37 4.00
C THR A 53 4.61 -1.00 4.62
N LEU A 54 5.48 -0.90 5.64
CA LEU A 54 5.75 0.35 6.34
C LEU A 54 5.95 1.51 5.35
N HIS A 55 5.24 2.61 5.62
CA HIS A 55 5.29 3.85 4.83
C HIS A 55 4.53 3.84 3.51
N ASN A 56 3.77 2.80 3.17
CA ASN A 56 2.88 2.82 2.01
C ASN A 56 1.41 2.85 2.44
N TYR A 57 0.55 3.42 1.59
CA TYR A 57 -0.89 3.48 1.79
C TYR A 57 -1.64 3.41 0.45
N GLY A 58 -2.96 3.26 0.53
CA GLY A 58 -3.84 3.04 -0.62
C GLY A 58 -4.16 1.57 -0.81
N SER A 59 -5.20 1.29 -1.60
CA SER A 59 -5.69 -0.09 -1.81
C SER A 59 -4.61 -1.02 -2.39
N TRP A 60 -3.65 -0.46 -3.13
CA TRP A 60 -2.53 -1.18 -3.72
C TRP A 60 -1.18 -0.86 -3.07
N CYS A 61 -1.17 -0.04 -2.02
CA CYS A 61 0.07 0.44 -1.39
C CYS A 61 1.00 1.17 -2.38
N GLU A 62 0.40 1.77 -3.40
CA GLU A 62 1.04 2.50 -4.48
C GLU A 62 1.51 3.89 -4.05
N ASN A 63 0.93 4.41 -2.96
CA ASN A 63 1.28 5.70 -2.42
C ASN A 63 2.21 5.58 -1.23
N VAL A 64 3.07 6.58 -1.03
CA VAL A 64 4.01 6.66 0.08
C VAL A 64 3.52 7.68 1.11
N CYS A 65 3.54 7.31 2.40
CA CYS A 65 3.26 8.22 3.50
C CYS A 65 4.15 9.45 3.41
N PRO A 66 3.62 10.66 3.69
CA PRO A 66 4.43 11.86 3.76
C PRO A 66 5.64 11.68 4.68
N ALA A 67 6.82 12.10 4.20
CA ALA A 67 8.07 11.99 4.97
C ALA A 67 8.03 12.83 6.27
N GLN A 68 7.14 13.83 6.29
CA GLN A 68 6.91 14.74 7.40
C GLN A 68 5.95 14.18 8.45
N CYS A 69 5.33 13.02 8.21
CA CYS A 69 4.60 12.31 9.25
C CYS A 69 5.57 11.88 10.36
N LEU A 70 5.20 12.17 11.59
CA LEU A 70 5.94 11.68 12.75
C LEU A 70 5.85 10.16 12.81
N SER A 71 6.99 9.51 13.08
CA SER A 71 7.11 8.06 13.18
C SER A 71 7.56 7.72 14.58
N VAL A 72 6.65 7.25 15.43
CA VAL A 72 6.98 6.77 16.77
C VAL A 72 7.15 5.25 16.72
N GLY A 73 8.38 4.78 16.93
CA GLY A 73 8.71 3.34 16.88
C GLY A 73 8.75 2.75 15.47
N THR A 74 8.49 1.44 15.37
CA THR A 74 8.55 0.66 14.12
C THR A 74 7.21 0.56 13.40
N GLY A 75 6.22 1.37 13.80
CA GLY A 75 4.87 1.34 13.26
C GLY A 75 4.72 2.10 11.94
N HIS A 76 3.56 1.91 11.31
CA HIS A 76 3.15 2.65 10.12
C HIS A 76 3.03 4.16 10.38
N ARG A 77 3.57 5.00 9.49
CA ARG A 77 3.58 6.47 9.65
C ARG A 77 2.23 7.13 9.35
N CYS A 78 1.43 6.52 8.48
CA CYS A 78 0.15 7.03 8.06
C CYS A 78 -0.91 5.92 8.01
N VAL A 79 -2.19 6.30 7.96
CA VAL A 79 -3.33 5.40 7.70
C VAL A 79 -3.59 5.30 6.19
N ASP A 80 -4.56 4.48 5.79
CA ASP A 80 -4.82 4.09 4.40
C ASP A 80 -5.19 5.23 3.43
N ASN A 81 -5.44 6.46 3.93
CA ASN A 81 -5.67 7.65 3.11
C ASN A 81 -4.46 8.62 3.07
N GLY A 82 -3.34 8.25 3.70
CA GLY A 82 -2.12 9.06 3.77
C GLY A 82 -2.07 10.03 4.95
N THR A 83 -3.07 10.06 5.84
CA THR A 83 -3.08 10.89 7.05
C THR A 83 -2.08 10.34 8.08
N CYS A 84 -1.24 11.22 8.61
CA CYS A 84 -0.21 10.87 9.58
C CYS A 84 -0.83 10.47 10.92
N LYS A 85 -0.43 9.31 11.47
CA LYS A 85 -0.99 8.77 12.73
C LYS A 85 -0.60 9.59 13.96
N GLU A 86 0.69 9.92 14.05
CA GLU A 86 1.29 10.60 15.21
C GLU A 86 1.43 12.12 14.98
N GLY A 87 0.74 12.65 13.97
CA GLY A 87 0.89 14.04 13.55
C GLY A 87 2.18 14.31 12.76
N CYS A 88 2.66 15.55 12.83
CA CYS A 88 3.75 16.06 12.00
C CYS A 88 5.03 16.28 12.77
N ILE A 89 6.17 16.09 12.10
CA ILE A 89 7.45 16.59 12.60
C ILE A 89 7.42 18.11 12.78
N ALA A 90 8.32 18.64 13.61
CA ALA A 90 8.41 20.07 13.88
C ALA A 90 8.54 20.88 12.58
N GLY A 91 7.80 22.00 12.51
CA GLY A 91 7.76 22.84 11.31
C GLY A 91 6.73 22.45 10.26
N PHE A 92 5.97 21.36 10.43
CA PHE A 92 4.92 20.95 9.49
C PHE A 92 3.53 20.83 10.14
N SER A 93 2.47 20.97 9.34
CA SER A 93 1.07 20.92 9.79
C SER A 93 0.11 20.36 8.75
N GLY A 94 -1.10 20.04 9.19
CA GLY A 94 -2.17 19.41 8.40
C GLY A 94 -2.15 17.89 8.50
N GLU A 95 -3.24 17.26 8.05
CA GLU A 95 -3.46 15.81 8.17
C GLU A 95 -2.36 14.97 7.51
N ARG A 96 -1.77 15.50 6.43
CA ARG A 96 -0.69 14.87 5.67
C ARG A 96 0.64 15.60 5.79
N CYS A 97 0.75 16.54 6.74
CA CYS A 97 1.97 17.30 7.02
C CYS A 97 2.61 18.01 5.80
N GLY A 98 1.79 18.36 4.79
CA GLY A 98 2.26 19.02 3.57
C GLY A 98 2.43 20.53 3.71
N ARG A 99 2.02 21.13 4.83
CA ARG A 99 2.10 22.59 5.04
C ARG A 99 3.23 22.92 6.00
N ILE A 100 4.13 23.81 5.60
CA ILE A 100 5.14 24.37 6.50
C ILE A 100 4.42 25.31 7.48
N LYS A 101 4.69 25.18 8.77
CA LYS A 101 4.28 26.16 9.78
C LYS A 101 5.07 27.43 9.48
N GLN A 102 4.40 28.48 9.00
CA GLN A 102 5.02 29.79 8.95
C GLN A 102 5.40 30.15 10.39
N ILE A 103 6.68 30.37 10.62
CA ILE A 103 7.14 31.04 11.83
C ILE A 103 6.69 32.48 11.60
N ASP A 104 5.62 32.89 12.27
CA ASP A 104 5.32 34.30 12.41
C ASP A 104 6.53 34.91 13.13
N ILE A 105 7.47 35.46 12.35
CA ILE A 105 8.46 36.39 12.86
C ILE A 105 7.64 37.60 13.28
N MET A 106 7.24 37.63 14.55
CA MET A 106 6.71 38.83 15.18
C MET A 106 7.79 39.91 15.03
N HIS A 107 7.55 40.84 14.11
CA HIS A 107 8.27 42.11 14.04
C HIS A 107 7.69 43.08 15.06
#